data_AF-A0A1T4KXF7-F1
#
_entry.id   AF-A0A1T4KXF7-F1
#
_cell.length_a   1.000
_cell.length_b   1.000
_cell.length_c   1.000
_cell.angle_alpha   90.00
_cell.angle_beta   90.00
_cell.angle_gamma   90.00
#
_symmetry.space_group_name_H-M   'P 1'
#
loop_
_entity.id
_entity.type
_entity.pdbx_description
1 polymer ?
#
loop_
_entity_poly.entity_id
_entity_poly.type
_entity_poly.pdbx_seq_one_letter_code
_entity_poly.pdbx_strand_id
1 'polypeptide(L)'
;MKKFQFELEEILNIRKFEQQQAEIELGKALASENEIQSKLNALAMQQASVQKQMSGSTDFYDITNANQFYAFVRNQSECLLNELAKAKLISDEKRSILKEAMQKVDSLEKLKEQQLEEYKVALIHEEDNELDDIVTSRFNPNQQ
;
A
#
# COMPACT_ATOMS: atom_id res chain seq x y z
N MET A 1 30.23 -21.37 16.10
CA MET A 1 29.95 -20.49 14.95
C MET A 1 29.15 -19.27 15.39
N LYS A 2 29.48 -18.08 14.86
CA LYS A 2 28.73 -16.84 15.11
C LYS A 2 27.41 -16.89 14.34
N LYS A 3 26.29 -16.46 14.94
CA LYS A 3 25.00 -16.38 14.23
C LYS A 3 25.07 -15.30 13.13
N PHE A 4 24.35 -15.50 12.02
CA PHE A 4 24.18 -14.48 10.99
C PHE A 4 23.62 -13.18 11.59
N GLN A 5 24.22 -12.05 11.22
CA GLN A 5 23.77 -10.72 11.59
C GLN A 5 23.79 -9.85 10.34
N PHE A 6 22.66 -9.22 10.03
CA PHE A 6 22.57 -8.30 8.91
C PHE A 6 22.93 -6.89 9.40
N GLU A 7 23.97 -6.29 8.82
CA GLU A 7 24.50 -4.99 9.26
C GLU A 7 23.49 -3.86 9.14
N LEU A 8 22.58 -3.94 8.15
CA LEU A 8 21.56 -2.91 7.88
C LEU A 8 20.19 -3.26 8.50
N GLU A 9 20.13 -4.14 9.50
CA GLU A 9 18.87 -4.57 10.12
C GLU A 9 18.08 -3.39 10.71
N GLU A 10 18.76 -2.46 11.39
CA GLU A 10 18.12 -1.27 11.97
C GLU A 10 17.54 -0.35 10.88
N ILE A 11 18.28 -0.17 9.79
CA ILE A 11 17.83 0.62 8.64
C ILE A 11 16.62 -0.06 7.98
N LEU A 12 16.67 -1.38 7.79
CA LEU A 12 15.54 -2.14 7.25
C LEU A 12 14.28 -1.96 8.12
N ASN A 13 14.41 -2.00 9.44
CA ASN A 13 13.29 -1.79 10.35
C ASN A 13 12.71 -0.37 10.24
N ILE A 14 13.56 0.66 10.13
CA ILE A 14 13.11 2.04 9.90
C ILE A 14 12.35 2.14 8.56
N ARG A 15 12.87 1.53 7.49
CA ARG A 15 12.20 1.55 6.17
C ARG A 15 10.85 0.84 6.19
N LYS A 16 10.74 -0.29 6.90
CA LYS A 16 9.45 -0.99 7.10
C LYS A 16 8.45 -0.12 7.84
N PHE A 17 8.91 0.62 8.85
CA PHE A 17 8.05 1.58 9.54
C PHE A 17 7.61 2.72 8.62
N GLU A 18 8.52 3.30 7.82
CA GLU A 18 8.18 4.31 6.81
C GLU A 18 7.14 3.80 5.81
N GLN A 19 7.27 2.55 5.35
CA GLN A 19 6.29 1.90 4.49
C GLN A 19 4.92 1.80 5.17
N GLN A 20 4.86 1.30 6.41
CA GLN A 20 3.61 1.21 7.17
C GLN A 20 2.93 2.57 7.33
N GLN A 21 3.71 3.63 7.59
CA GLN A 21 3.15 4.97 7.66
C GLN A 21 2.59 5.44 6.32
N ALA A 22 3.29 5.17 5.21
CA ALA A 22 2.79 5.48 3.88
C ALA A 22 1.50 4.71 3.54
N GLU A 23 1.38 3.44 3.97
CA GLU A 23 0.15 2.64 3.83
C GLU A 23 -1.02 3.27 4.58
N ILE A 24 -0.80 3.70 5.83
CA ILE A 24 -1.82 4.36 6.65
C ILE A 24 -2.27 5.68 5.99
N GLU A 25 -1.32 6.50 5.52
CA GLU A 25 -1.63 7.78 4.87
C GLU A 25 -2.40 7.58 3.56
N LEU A 26 -2.04 6.58 2.76
CA LEU A 26 -2.82 6.20 1.57
C LEU A 26 -4.22 5.74 1.96
N GLY A 27 -4.35 4.93 3.01
CA GLY A 27 -5.64 4.48 3.53
C GLY A 27 -6.55 5.64 3.92
N LYS A 28 -6.01 6.68 4.59
CA LYS A 28 -6.76 7.90 4.92
C LYS A 28 -7.20 8.67 3.67
N ALA A 29 -6.33 8.81 2.67
CA ALA A 29 -6.66 9.49 1.42
C ALA A 29 -7.79 8.76 0.67
N LEU A 30 -7.72 7.43 0.57
CA LEU A 30 -8.76 6.61 -0.05
C LEU A 30 -10.08 6.65 0.73
N ALA A 31 -10.04 6.72 2.06
CA ALA A 31 -11.25 6.89 2.88
C ALA A 31 -11.97 8.21 2.56
N SER A 32 -11.20 9.31 2.41
CA SER A 32 -11.74 10.61 2.01
C SER A 32 -12.36 10.56 0.60
N GLU A 33 -11.68 9.94 -0.35
CA GLU A 33 -12.21 9.72 -1.71
C GLU A 33 -13.54 8.95 -1.69
N ASN A 34 -13.60 7.86 -0.93
CA ASN A 34 -14.79 7.03 -0.79
C ASN A 34 -15.95 7.76 -0.11
N GLU A 35 -15.68 8.64 0.86
CA GLU A 35 -16.70 9.45 1.51
C GLU A 35 -17.36 10.41 0.50
N ILE A 36 -16.56 11.08 -0.34
CA ILE A 36 -17.06 11.99 -1.38
C ILE A 36 -17.85 11.21 -2.44
N GLN A 37 -17.34 10.05 -2.87
CA GLN A 37 -18.04 9.20 -3.82
C GLN A 37 -19.39 8.70 -3.25
N SER A 38 -19.44 8.38 -1.96
CA SER A 38 -20.67 7.99 -1.27
C SER A 38 -21.70 9.11 -1.25
N LYS A 39 -21.27 10.37 -1.04
CA LYS A 39 -22.15 11.55 -1.12
C LYS A 39 -22.70 11.74 -2.54
N LEU A 40 -21.87 11.59 -3.57
CA LEU A 40 -22.32 11.64 -4.98
C LEU A 40 -23.35 10.54 -5.28
N ASN A 41 -23.11 9.32 -4.81
CA ASN A 41 -24.04 8.21 -5.01
C ASN A 41 -25.39 8.47 -4.32
N ALA A 42 -25.36 8.97 -3.07
CA ALA A 42 -26.57 9.32 -2.35
C ALA A 42 -27.37 10.43 -3.06
N LEU A 43 -26.69 11.45 -3.58
CA LEU A 43 -27.30 12.52 -4.36
C LEU A 43 -27.96 12.00 -5.65
N ALA A 44 -27.28 11.09 -6.36
CA ALA A 44 -27.83 10.44 -7.55
C ALA A 44 -29.06 9.57 -7.23
N MET A 45 -29.05 8.85 -6.11
CA MET A 45 -30.22 8.08 -5.64
C MET A 45 -31.41 9.00 -5.30
N GLN A 46 -31.16 10.13 -4.64
CA GLN A 46 -32.19 11.13 -4.37
C GLN A 46 -32.77 11.70 -5.67
N GLN A 47 -31.91 12.02 -6.65
CA GLN A 47 -32.33 12.50 -7.96
C GLN A 47 -33.23 11.50 -8.69
N ALA A 48 -32.85 10.22 -8.71
CA ALA A 48 -33.66 9.16 -9.30
C ALA A 48 -35.03 9.00 -8.60
N SER A 49 -35.05 9.13 -7.27
CA SER A 49 -36.29 9.09 -6.48
C SER A 49 -37.23 10.24 -6.84
N VAL A 50 -36.72 11.47 -6.88
CA VAL A 50 -37.51 12.66 -7.26
C VAL A 50 -38.00 12.53 -8.71
N GLN A 51 -37.15 12.08 -9.63
CA GLN A 51 -37.54 11.86 -11.02
C GLN A 51 -38.69 10.86 -11.14
N LYS A 52 -38.66 9.77 -10.37
CA LYS A 52 -39.74 8.78 -10.34
C LYS A 52 -41.04 9.35 -9.74
N GLN A 53 -40.95 10.13 -8.67
CA GLN A 53 -42.12 10.77 -8.04
C GLN A 53 -42.78 11.81 -8.96
N MET A 54 -41.98 12.52 -9.76
CA MET A 54 -42.47 13.55 -10.68
C MET A 54 -43.01 13.00 -12.00
N SER A 55 -42.79 11.71 -12.29
CA SER A 55 -43.27 11.07 -13.52
C SER A 55 -44.80 11.10 -13.59
N GLY A 56 -45.34 11.98 -14.43
CA GLY A 56 -46.79 12.12 -14.63
C GLY A 56 -47.47 13.13 -13.71
N SER A 57 -46.72 13.88 -12.88
CA SER A 57 -47.30 15.02 -12.16
C SER A 57 -47.58 16.16 -13.14
N THR A 58 -48.76 16.75 -13.04
CA THR A 58 -49.18 17.95 -13.78
C THR A 58 -49.32 19.18 -12.87
N ASP A 59 -49.01 19.04 -11.58
CA ASP A 59 -49.06 20.16 -10.65
C ASP A 59 -47.86 21.09 -10.88
N PHE A 60 -48.17 22.37 -11.05
CA PHE A 60 -47.18 23.42 -11.28
C PHE A 60 -46.21 23.57 -10.09
N TYR A 61 -46.70 23.38 -8.86
CA TYR A 61 -45.86 23.48 -7.66
C TYR A 61 -44.84 22.34 -7.60
N ASP A 62 -45.25 21.11 -7.89
CA ASP A 62 -44.39 19.93 -7.97
C ASP A 62 -43.28 20.12 -9.02
N ILE A 63 -43.65 20.57 -10.22
CA ILE A 63 -42.71 20.82 -11.32
C ILE A 63 -41.68 21.90 -10.95
N THR A 64 -42.14 22.99 -10.32
CA THR A 64 -41.26 24.09 -9.90
C THR A 64 -40.28 23.64 -8.83
N ASN A 65 -40.75 22.89 -7.82
CA ASN A 65 -39.91 22.35 -6.76
C ASN A 65 -38.88 21.34 -7.30
N ALA A 66 -39.28 20.47 -8.22
CA ALA A 66 -38.38 19.53 -8.86
C ALA A 66 -37.28 20.24 -9.66
N ASN A 67 -37.62 21.31 -10.40
CA ASN A 67 -36.64 22.11 -11.13
C ASN A 67 -35.62 22.79 -10.21
N GLN A 68 -36.07 23.37 -9.09
CA GLN A 68 -35.17 23.94 -8.08
C GLN A 68 -34.25 22.88 -7.49
N PHE A 69 -34.80 21.70 -7.18
CA PHE A 69 -34.02 20.57 -6.70
C PHE A 69 -32.97 20.11 -7.72
N TYR A 70 -33.31 20.01 -9.01
CA TYR A 70 -32.34 19.66 -10.05
C TYR A 70 -31.21 20.70 -10.18
N ALA A 71 -31.53 21.99 -10.07
CA ALA A 71 -30.51 23.04 -10.04
C ALA A 71 -29.59 22.90 -8.82
N PHE A 72 -30.14 22.59 -7.64
CA PHE A 72 -29.35 22.31 -6.44
C PHE A 72 -28.44 21.08 -6.63
N VAL A 73 -29.00 19.95 -7.07
CA VAL A 73 -28.26 18.69 -7.33
C VAL A 73 -27.12 18.91 -8.32
N ARG A 74 -27.35 19.68 -9.38
CA ARG A 74 -26.31 20.01 -10.36
C ARG A 74 -25.15 20.76 -9.71
N ASN A 75 -25.44 21.86 -9.02
CA ASN A 75 -24.39 22.66 -8.36
C ASN A 75 -23.64 21.82 -7.31
N GLN A 76 -24.36 21.04 -6.50
CA GLN A 76 -23.76 20.19 -5.48
C GLN A 76 -22.88 19.09 -6.10
N SER A 77 -23.33 18.49 -7.20
CA SER A 77 -22.55 17.51 -7.97
C SER A 77 -21.25 18.12 -8.49
N GLU A 78 -21.32 19.31 -9.10
CA GLU A 78 -20.15 20.01 -9.63
C GLU A 78 -19.13 20.31 -8.51
N CYS A 79 -19.58 20.76 -7.33
CA CYS A 79 -18.71 20.94 -6.17
C CYS A 79 -18.05 19.64 -5.70
N LEU A 80 -18.84 18.58 -5.50
CA LEU A 80 -18.34 17.28 -5.05
C LEU A 80 -17.40 16.61 -6.05
N LEU A 81 -17.64 16.77 -7.35
CA LEU A 81 -16.73 16.25 -8.39
C LEU A 81 -15.38 16.97 -8.37
N ASN A 82 -15.38 18.28 -8.15
CA ASN A 82 -14.14 19.04 -7.98
C ASN A 82 -13.37 18.63 -6.72
N GLU A 83 -14.07 18.39 -5.60
CA GLU A 83 -13.47 17.85 -4.38
C GLU A 83 -12.91 16.45 -4.59
N LEU A 84 -13.66 15.57 -5.29
CA LEU A 84 -13.22 14.22 -5.62
C LEU A 84 -11.96 14.23 -6.49
N ALA A 85 -11.88 15.13 -7.47
CA ALA A 85 -10.69 15.27 -8.31
C ALA A 85 -9.46 15.66 -7.48
N LYS A 86 -9.61 16.57 -6.52
CA LYS A 86 -8.53 16.94 -5.58
C LYS A 86 -8.15 15.77 -4.68
N ALA A 87 -9.13 15.06 -4.12
CA ALA A 87 -8.89 13.89 -3.28
C ALA A 87 -8.14 12.78 -4.04
N LYS A 88 -8.48 12.56 -5.32
CA LYS A 88 -7.79 11.61 -6.21
C LYS A 88 -6.34 11.99 -6.47
N LEU A 89 -6.06 13.28 -6.70
CA LEU A 89 -4.67 13.74 -6.84
C LEU A 89 -3.85 13.44 -5.58
N ILE A 90 -4.44 13.65 -4.41
CA ILE A 90 -3.80 13.33 -3.13
C ILE A 90 -3.60 11.82 -2.98
N SER A 91 -4.61 10.99 -3.29
CA SER A 91 -4.48 9.53 -3.18
C SER A 91 -3.44 8.97 -4.14
N ASP A 92 -3.33 9.52 -5.36
CA ASP A 92 -2.29 9.16 -6.33
C ASP A 92 -0.89 9.56 -5.86
N GLU A 93 -0.72 10.75 -5.27
CA GLU A 93 0.54 11.18 -4.66
C GLU A 93 0.95 10.22 -3.53
N LYS A 94 0.03 9.88 -2.63
CA LYS A 94 0.29 8.92 -1.53
C LYS A 94 0.61 7.53 -2.06
N ARG A 95 -0.01 7.11 -3.16
CA ARG A 95 0.30 5.84 -3.81
C ARG A 95 1.72 5.83 -4.40
N SER A 96 2.18 6.94 -4.97
CA SER A 96 3.58 7.06 -5.42
C SER A 96 4.57 6.96 -4.25
N ILE A 97 4.28 7.66 -3.14
CA ILE A 97 5.13 7.63 -1.93
C ILE A 97 5.21 6.20 -1.37
N LEU A 98 4.08 5.49 -1.29
CA LEU A 98 4.07 4.09 -0.85
C LEU A 98 4.91 3.21 -1.76
N LYS A 99 4.78 3.37 -3.08
CA LYS A 99 5.58 2.61 -4.05
C LYS A 99 7.08 2.81 -3.84
N GLU A 100 7.53 4.05 -3.61
CA GLU A 100 8.93 4.34 -3.31
C GLU A 100 9.39 3.71 -1.98
N ALA A 101 8.54 3.75 -0.96
CA ALA A 101 8.85 3.12 0.33
C ALA A 101 8.99 1.60 0.20
N MET A 102 8.08 0.95 -0.53
CA MET A 102 8.15 -0.48 -0.84
C MET A 102 9.45 -0.84 -1.58
N GLN A 103 9.82 -0.06 -2.60
CA GLN A 103 11.06 -0.31 -3.34
C GLN A 103 12.32 -0.26 -2.45
N LYS A 104 12.35 0.66 -1.49
CA LYS A 104 13.46 0.77 -0.53
C LYS A 104 13.51 -0.45 0.39
N VAL A 105 12.37 -0.92 0.89
CA VAL A 105 12.29 -2.14 1.70
C VAL A 105 12.72 -3.35 0.88
N ASP A 106 12.14 -3.55 -0.30
CA ASP A 106 12.44 -4.67 -1.20
C ASP A 106 13.95 -4.76 -1.52
N SER A 107 14.60 -3.61 -1.72
CA SER A 107 16.03 -3.58 -2.02
C SER A 107 16.90 -4.09 -0.86
N LEU A 108 16.52 -3.75 0.39
CA LEU A 108 17.24 -4.18 1.59
C LEU A 108 16.92 -5.63 1.96
N GLU A 109 15.68 -6.08 1.76
CA GLU A 109 15.32 -7.49 1.97
C GLU A 109 16.08 -8.41 1.03
N LYS A 110 16.16 -8.06 -0.26
CA LYS A 110 16.97 -8.82 -1.24
C LYS A 110 18.44 -8.87 -0.86
N LEU A 111 19.01 -7.75 -0.40
CA LEU A 111 20.39 -7.71 0.07
C LEU A 111 20.60 -8.61 1.29
N LYS A 112 19.66 -8.59 2.24
CA LYS A 112 19.69 -9.46 3.42
C LYS A 112 19.62 -10.94 3.04
N GLU A 113 18.75 -11.29 2.09
CA GLU A 113 18.62 -12.66 1.57
C GLU A 113 19.92 -13.14 0.90
N GLN A 114 20.55 -12.30 0.08
CA GLN A 114 21.83 -12.60 -0.55
C GLN A 114 22.93 -12.86 0.48
N GLN A 115 23.11 -11.95 1.45
CA GLN A 115 24.12 -12.11 2.50
C GLN A 115 23.86 -13.34 3.38
N LEU A 116 22.59 -13.66 3.63
CA LEU A 116 22.21 -14.85 4.38
C LEU A 116 22.60 -16.12 3.61
N GLU A 117 22.42 -16.14 2.30
CA GLU A 117 22.79 -17.28 1.47
C GLU A 117 24.32 -17.45 1.39
N GLU A 118 25.06 -16.36 1.20
CA GLU A 118 26.53 -16.35 1.26
C GLU A 118 27.04 -16.89 2.61
N TYR A 119 26.42 -16.46 3.71
CA TYR A 119 26.75 -16.94 5.04
C TYR A 119 26.52 -18.45 5.20
N LYS A 120 25.42 -19.00 4.67
CA LYS A 120 25.17 -20.45 4.71
C LYS A 120 26.20 -21.23 3.90
N VAL A 121 26.55 -20.74 2.71
CA VAL A 121 27.56 -21.38 1.85
C VAL A 121 28.93 -21.39 2.53
N ALA A 122 29.32 -20.28 3.16
CA ALA A 122 30.57 -20.20 3.92
C ALA A 122 30.58 -21.17 5.11
N LEU A 123 29.44 -21.32 5.81
CA LEU A 123 29.30 -22.24 6.94
C LEU A 123 29.47 -23.71 6.52
N ILE A 124 28.86 -24.11 5.40
CA ILE A 124 29.02 -25.45 4.84
C ILE A 124 30.48 -25.71 4.47
N HIS A 125 31.15 -24.73 3.82
CA HIS A 125 32.56 -24.86 3.49
C HIS A 125 33.48 -24.94 4.72
N GLU A 126 33.16 -24.22 5.79
CA GLU A 126 33.91 -24.31 7.06
C GLU A 126 33.71 -25.69 7.70
N GLU A 127 32.49 -26.22 7.72
CA GLU A 127 32.17 -27.57 8.19
C GLU A 127 32.89 -28.67 7.38
N ASP A 128 32.89 -28.57 6.04
CA ASP A 128 33.58 -29.51 5.17
C ASP A 128 35.11 -29.50 5.41
N ASN A 129 35.71 -28.31 5.56
CA ASN A 129 37.14 -28.18 5.87
C ASN A 129 37.48 -28.78 7.24
N GLU A 130 36.66 -28.54 8.27
CA GLU A 130 36.85 -29.16 9.59
C GLU A 130 36.78 -30.69 9.53
N LEU A 131 35.86 -31.24 8.72
CA LEU A 131 35.75 -32.68 8.49
C LEU A 131 36.99 -33.25 7.79
N ASP A 132 37.47 -32.59 6.74
CA ASP A 132 38.68 -33.01 6.01
C ASP A 132 39.93 -32.95 6.89
N ASP A 133 40.06 -31.93 7.75
CA ASP A 133 41.15 -31.84 8.74
C ASP A 133 41.09 -32.97 9.77
N ILE A 134 39.89 -33.36 10.24
CA ILE A 134 39.70 -34.51 11.13
C ILE A 134 40.05 -35.83 10.44
N VAL A 135 39.66 -36.00 9.17
CA VAL A 135 39.99 -37.20 8.40
C VAL A 135 41.49 -37.28 8.17
N THR A 136 42.13 -36.19 7.76
CA THR A 136 43.57 -36.12 7.48
C THR A 136 44.40 -36.35 8.74
N SER A 137 44.00 -35.78 9.87
CA SER A 137 44.65 -36.01 11.17
C SER A 137 44.50 -37.44 11.68
N ARG A 138 43.37 -38.12 11.40
CA ARG A 138 43.19 -39.55 11.72
C ARG A 138 43.90 -40.51 10.75
N PHE A 139 44.03 -40.14 9.48
CA PHE A 139 44.61 -40.99 8.44
C PHE A 139 46.11 -40.78 8.21
N ASN A 140 46.79 -39.93 8.99
CA ASN A 140 48.23 -39.74 8.90
C ASN A 140 48.97 -41.00 9.43
N PRO A 141 49.52 -41.90 8.58
CA PRO A 141 50.06 -43.19 9.03
C PRO A 141 51.53 -43.09 9.50
N ASN A 142 52.12 -41.90 9.57
CA ASN A 142 53.56 -41.71 9.78
C ASN A 142 53.87 -40.87 11.03
N GLN A 143 53.40 -41.32 12.20
CA GLN A 143 54.07 -41.05 13.47
C GLN A 143 54.35 -42.38 14.18
N GLN A 144 55.35 -43.11 13.67
CA GLN A 144 56.17 -44.06 14.43
C GLN A 144 57.62 -43.58 14.38
#